data_AF-A0A401QAV3-F1
#
_entry.id   AF-A0A401QAV3-F1
#
_cell.length_a   1.000
_cell.length_b   1.000
_cell.length_c   1.000
_cell.angle_alpha   90.00
_cell.angle_beta   90.00
_cell.angle_gamma   90.00
#
_symmetry.space_group_name_H-M   'P 1'
#
loop_
_entity.id
_entity.type
_entity.pdbx_description
1 polymer ?
#
loop_
_entity_poly.entity_id
_entity_poly.type
_entity_poly.pdbx_seq_one_letter_code
_entity_poly.pdbx_strand_id
1 'polypeptide(L)'
;FTIMKFKAVTFEDSLFKNCYFEDVTSLTTYFRNCTFIETLFYNTDLEASKFIDCQFDNTTFLHSKKGCQINFDEDYSAYWIYFVNFLGTLAVLPGNIVSALLMDRIGRLTMLGGSMVLSGISCFFLWFGTSEAMMIGMLCLYNGLTISAWNSLDVITVELLPTDRRL
;
A
#
# COMPACT_ATOMS: atom_id res chain seq x y z
N PHE A 1 -10.58 -26.66 16.33
CA PHE A 1 -10.46 -25.43 15.55
C PHE A 1 -11.20 -25.58 14.23
N THR A 2 -12.42 -25.06 14.15
CA THR A 2 -13.31 -25.18 12.98
C THR A 2 -13.66 -23.80 12.44
N ILE A 3 -13.56 -23.60 11.13
CA ILE A 3 -13.92 -22.35 10.42
C ILE A 3 -13.26 -21.12 11.08
N MET A 4 -11.95 -21.21 11.34
CA MET A 4 -11.19 -20.13 11.98
C MET A 4 -10.19 -19.48 11.03
N LYS A 5 -9.98 -18.18 11.19
CA LYS A 5 -9.00 -17.40 10.43
C LYS A 5 -7.95 -16.82 11.37
N PHE A 6 -6.71 -17.29 11.24
CA PHE A 6 -5.56 -16.72 11.93
C PHE A 6 -4.92 -15.63 11.05
N LYS A 7 -4.62 -14.47 11.62
CA LYS A 7 -3.98 -13.35 10.92
C LYS A 7 -2.85 -12.79 11.78
N ALA A 8 -1.62 -12.80 11.27
CA ALA A 8 -0.44 -12.29 11.94
C ALA A 8 -0.21 -12.89 13.35
N VAL A 9 -0.47 -14.18 13.53
CA VAL A 9 -0.26 -14.89 14.81
C VAL A 9 0.95 -15.81 14.72
N THR A 10 1.83 -15.78 15.72
CA THR A 10 2.89 -16.79 15.83
C THR A 10 2.66 -17.60 17.10
N PHE A 11 2.54 -18.91 16.96
CA PHE A 11 2.50 -19.84 18.08
C PHE A 11 3.92 -20.35 18.30
N GLU A 12 4.48 -20.12 19.49
CA GLU A 12 5.83 -20.56 19.87
C GLU A 12 5.73 -21.55 21.03
N ASP A 13 6.59 -22.57 21.04
CA ASP A 13 6.75 -23.55 22.14
C ASP A 13 5.43 -24.19 22.62
N SER A 14 4.50 -24.42 21.69
CA SER A 14 3.13 -24.81 22.00
C SER A 14 2.84 -26.28 21.66
N LEU A 15 2.11 -26.97 22.55
CA LEU A 15 1.66 -28.35 22.37
C LEU A 15 0.19 -28.39 21.93
N PHE A 16 -0.07 -29.01 20.79
CA PHE A 16 -1.41 -29.28 20.27
C PHE A 16 -1.67 -30.79 20.32
N LYS A 17 -2.49 -31.24 21.26
CA LYS A 17 -2.82 -32.66 21.43
C LYS A 17 -4.30 -32.91 21.14
N ASN A 18 -4.59 -33.96 20.38
CA ASN A 18 -5.95 -34.39 20.03
C ASN A 18 -6.80 -33.24 19.44
N CYS A 19 -6.18 -32.46 18.55
CA CYS A 19 -6.77 -31.27 17.95
C CYS A 19 -7.31 -31.54 16.54
N TYR A 20 -8.33 -30.80 16.15
CA TYR A 20 -8.91 -30.87 14.80
C TYR A 20 -8.89 -29.47 14.19
N PHE A 21 -8.18 -29.29 13.09
CA PHE A 21 -8.15 -28.06 12.31
C PHE A 21 -8.94 -28.28 11.04
N GLU A 22 -10.16 -27.77 10.98
CA GLU A 22 -11.07 -27.92 9.84
C GLU A 22 -11.44 -26.53 9.30
N ASP A 23 -11.31 -26.35 7.99
CA ASP A 23 -11.59 -25.07 7.32
C ASP A 23 -10.84 -23.87 7.91
N VAL A 24 -9.60 -24.09 8.36
CA VAL A 24 -8.75 -23.05 8.92
C VAL A 24 -7.95 -22.35 7.84
N THR A 25 -7.98 -21.02 7.84
CA THR A 25 -7.16 -20.16 6.97
C THR A 25 -6.16 -19.37 7.82
N SER A 26 -4.92 -19.24 7.37
CA SER A 26 -3.81 -18.68 8.15
C SER A 26 -3.01 -17.69 7.31
N LEU A 27 -3.21 -16.39 7.55
CA LEU A 27 -2.45 -15.31 6.91
C LEU A 27 -1.29 -14.91 7.82
N THR A 28 -0.07 -14.84 7.27
CA THR A 28 1.16 -14.44 7.99
C THR A 28 1.29 -15.08 9.38
N THR A 29 0.84 -16.34 9.49
CA THR A 29 0.76 -17.07 10.76
C THR A 29 1.73 -18.24 10.72
N TYR A 30 2.48 -18.43 11.81
CA TYR A 30 3.54 -19.43 11.91
C TYR A 30 3.45 -20.21 13.21
N PHE A 31 3.89 -21.45 13.18
CA PHE A 31 4.09 -22.30 14.34
C PHE A 31 5.59 -22.57 14.46
N ARG A 32 6.19 -22.25 15.59
CA ARG A 32 7.63 -22.37 15.85
C ARG A 32 7.88 -23.24 17.07
N ASN A 33 8.71 -24.26 16.91
CA ASN A 33 9.05 -25.20 17.98
C ASN A 33 7.79 -25.80 18.65
N CYS A 34 6.74 -26.05 17.86
CA CYS A 34 5.47 -26.58 18.34
C CYS A 34 5.39 -28.09 18.12
N THR A 35 4.70 -28.80 19.01
CA THR A 35 4.47 -30.25 18.89
C THR A 35 2.99 -30.50 18.62
N PHE A 36 2.69 -31.29 17.59
CA PHE A 36 1.34 -31.72 17.24
C PHE A 36 1.22 -33.23 17.47
N ILE A 37 0.29 -33.66 18.31
CA ILE A 37 0.04 -35.06 18.67
C ILE A 37 -1.42 -35.39 18.34
N GLU A 38 -1.68 -36.49 17.63
CA GLU A 38 -3.04 -36.96 17.30
C GLU A 38 -3.91 -35.85 16.69
N THR A 39 -3.33 -35.04 15.82
CA THR A 39 -3.98 -33.85 15.25
C THR A 39 -4.37 -34.08 13.79
N LEU A 40 -5.60 -33.72 13.42
CA LEU A 40 -6.11 -33.77 12.05
C LEU A 40 -6.19 -32.35 11.46
N PHE A 41 -5.61 -32.16 10.28
CA PHE A 41 -5.77 -30.96 9.46
C PHE A 41 -6.62 -31.30 8.24
N TYR A 42 -7.80 -30.72 8.13
CA TYR A 42 -8.77 -30.93 7.05
C TYR A 42 -9.13 -29.61 6.38
N ASN A 43 -8.95 -29.50 5.06
CA ASN A 43 -9.26 -28.30 4.29
C ASN A 43 -8.58 -27.00 4.78
N THR A 44 -7.33 -27.11 5.23
CA THR A 44 -6.53 -26.00 5.76
C THR A 44 -5.46 -25.51 4.78
N ASP A 45 -5.09 -24.23 4.86
CA ASP A 45 -3.98 -23.61 4.10
C ASP A 45 -2.62 -23.67 4.84
N LEU A 46 -2.51 -24.55 5.83
CA LEU A 46 -1.32 -24.76 6.65
C LEU A 46 -0.32 -25.66 5.91
N GLU A 47 0.54 -25.02 5.11
CA GLU A 47 1.63 -25.67 4.37
C GLU A 47 2.88 -25.85 5.23
N ALA A 48 3.82 -26.71 4.77
CA ALA A 48 5.05 -27.02 5.50
C ALA A 48 5.88 -25.77 5.86
N SER A 49 5.84 -24.71 5.04
CA SER A 49 6.54 -23.44 5.30
C SER A 49 6.04 -22.68 6.54
N LYS A 50 4.81 -22.96 7.00
CA LYS A 50 4.23 -22.33 8.19
C LYS A 50 4.63 -23.03 9.50
N PHE A 51 5.31 -24.18 9.42
CA PHE A 51 5.78 -24.95 10.56
C PHE A 51 7.30 -24.94 10.60
N ILE A 52 7.88 -24.23 11.57
CA ILE A 52 9.33 -24.07 11.75
C ILE A 52 9.74 -24.86 12.98
N ASP A 53 10.62 -25.84 12.80
CA ASP A 53 11.11 -26.72 13.88
C ASP A 53 9.99 -27.42 14.67
N CYS A 54 8.86 -27.71 14.02
CA CYS A 54 7.73 -28.39 14.65
C CYS A 54 7.84 -29.92 14.57
N GLN A 55 7.31 -30.60 15.59
CA GLN A 55 7.24 -32.06 15.66
C GLN A 55 5.80 -32.54 15.43
N PHE A 56 5.65 -33.65 14.70
CA PHE A 56 4.36 -34.20 14.30
C PHE A 56 4.27 -35.68 14.64
N ASP A 57 3.47 -36.03 15.66
CA ASP A 57 3.24 -37.40 16.11
C ASP A 57 1.81 -37.83 15.81
N ASN A 58 1.66 -38.84 14.95
CA ASN A 58 0.35 -39.38 14.55
C ASN A 58 -0.62 -38.29 14.02
N THR A 59 -0.11 -37.36 13.22
CA THR A 59 -0.89 -36.27 12.63
C THR A 59 -1.23 -36.54 11.17
N THR A 60 -2.42 -36.13 10.75
CA THR A 60 -2.91 -36.36 9.38
C THR A 60 -3.28 -35.06 8.70
N PHE A 61 -2.92 -34.93 7.42
CA PHE A 61 -3.25 -33.77 6.57
C PHE A 61 -4.12 -34.24 5.40
N LEU A 62 -5.35 -33.74 5.33
CA LEU A 62 -6.35 -34.09 4.34
C LEU A 62 -6.87 -32.84 3.62
N HIS A 63 -6.95 -32.93 2.29
CA HIS A 63 -7.49 -31.86 1.44
C HIS A 63 -6.86 -30.48 1.69
N SER A 64 -5.53 -30.42 1.86
CA SER A 64 -4.83 -29.14 2.05
C SER A 64 -5.09 -28.21 0.88
N LYS A 65 -5.46 -26.96 1.19
CA LYS A 65 -5.68 -25.87 0.22
C LYS A 65 -4.32 -25.47 -0.36
N LYS A 66 -3.81 -26.27 -1.30
CA LYS A 66 -2.59 -25.97 -2.05
C LYS A 66 -2.89 -24.95 -3.13
N GLY A 67 -2.32 -23.76 -2.99
CA GLY A 67 -2.47 -22.70 -3.98
C GLY A 67 -2.01 -21.37 -3.41
N CYS A 68 -1.47 -20.53 -4.29
CA CYS A 68 -1.26 -19.13 -3.99
C CYS A 68 -2.64 -18.48 -3.84
N GLN A 69 -3.23 -18.56 -2.65
CA GLN A 69 -4.43 -17.79 -2.36
C GLN A 69 -3.99 -16.34 -2.33
N ILE A 70 -4.39 -15.59 -3.36
CA ILE A 70 -4.42 -14.13 -3.34
C ILE A 70 -5.35 -13.78 -2.17
N ASN A 71 -4.75 -13.61 -0.99
CA ASN A 71 -5.47 -13.40 0.24
C ASN A 71 -5.92 -11.94 0.26
N PHE A 72 -7.20 -11.74 -0.05
CA PHE A 72 -7.87 -10.43 -0.10
C PHE A 72 -7.71 -9.56 1.18
N ASP A 73 -7.20 -10.12 2.28
CA ASP A 73 -6.92 -9.43 3.54
C ASP A 73 -5.59 -8.67 3.57
N GLU A 74 -4.59 -9.09 2.78
CA GLU A 74 -3.40 -8.28 2.47
C GLU A 74 -3.73 -7.28 1.35
N ASP A 75 -4.64 -7.66 0.45
CA ASP A 75 -5.11 -6.75 -0.61
C ASP A 75 -5.96 -5.59 -0.09
N TYR A 76 -6.63 -5.67 1.06
CA TYR A 76 -7.38 -4.50 1.55
C TYR A 76 -6.44 -3.30 1.75
N SER A 77 -5.26 -3.53 2.36
CA SER A 77 -4.21 -2.52 2.45
C SER A 77 -3.60 -2.17 1.10
N ALA A 78 -3.34 -3.16 0.24
CA ALA A 78 -2.73 -2.91 -1.07
C ALA A 78 -3.67 -2.09 -1.98
N TYR A 79 -4.93 -2.50 -2.09
CA TYR A 79 -6.00 -1.80 -2.80
C TYR A 79 -6.13 -0.35 -2.31
N TRP A 80 -6.13 -0.13 -0.99
CA TRP A 80 -6.17 1.22 -0.44
C TRP A 80 -4.98 2.07 -0.89
N ILE A 81 -3.77 1.52 -0.84
CA ILE A 81 -2.56 2.22 -1.31
C ILE A 81 -2.67 2.54 -2.81
N TYR A 82 -3.10 1.58 -3.64
CA TYR A 82 -3.30 1.80 -5.07
C TYR A 82 -4.40 2.83 -5.36
N PHE A 83 -5.49 2.80 -4.61
CA PHE A 83 -6.60 3.73 -4.73
C PHE A 83 -6.16 5.16 -4.40
N VAL A 84 -5.41 5.34 -3.30
CA VAL A 84 -4.86 6.65 -2.92
C VAL A 84 -3.88 7.16 -3.99
N ASN A 85 -3.02 6.29 -4.52
CA ASN A 85 -2.10 6.66 -5.61
C ASN A 85 -2.86 7.01 -6.91
N PHE A 86 -3.93 6.28 -7.21
CA PHE A 86 -4.80 6.57 -8.33
C PHE A 86 -5.47 7.95 -8.18
N LEU A 87 -6.01 8.29 -7.01
CA LEU A 87 -6.57 9.62 -6.76
C LEU A 87 -5.50 10.72 -6.86
N GLY A 88 -4.30 10.45 -6.36
CA GLY A 88 -3.16 11.37 -6.46
C GLY A 88 -2.81 11.68 -7.93
N THR A 89 -2.74 10.66 -8.78
CA THR A 89 -2.48 10.82 -10.22
C THR A 89 -3.66 11.45 -10.96
N LEU A 90 -4.90 11.14 -10.58
CA LEU A 90 -6.10 11.80 -11.12
C LEU A 90 -6.09 13.31 -10.87
N ALA A 91 -5.62 13.76 -9.70
CA ALA A 91 -5.51 15.17 -9.33
C ALA A 91 -4.47 15.96 -10.16
N VAL A 92 -3.54 15.26 -10.82
CA VAL A 92 -2.55 15.88 -11.72
C VAL A 92 -3.20 16.44 -12.97
N LEU A 93 -4.23 15.78 -13.52
CA LEU A 93 -4.94 16.23 -14.74
C LEU A 93 -5.56 17.62 -14.60
N PRO A 94 -6.42 17.91 -13.59
CA PRO A 94 -6.92 19.26 -13.38
C PRO A 94 -5.81 20.24 -12.99
N GLY A 95 -4.78 19.78 -12.26
CA GLY A 95 -3.60 20.58 -11.95
C GLY A 95 -2.91 21.11 -13.22
N ASN A 96 -2.73 20.26 -14.23
CA ASN A 96 -2.17 20.65 -15.52
C ASN A 96 -3.03 21.70 -16.25
N ILE A 97 -4.35 21.50 -16.30
CA ILE A 97 -5.28 22.46 -16.95
C ILE A 97 -5.22 23.82 -16.26
N VAL A 98 -5.32 23.84 -14.93
CA VAL A 98 -5.25 25.06 -14.12
C VAL A 98 -3.89 25.74 -14.28
N SER A 99 -2.81 24.94 -14.32
CA SER A 99 -1.46 25.46 -14.51
C SER A 99 -1.30 26.18 -15.85
N ALA A 100 -1.80 25.62 -16.94
CA ALA A 100 -1.74 26.25 -18.26
C ALA A 100 -2.50 27.59 -18.28
N LEU A 101 -3.74 27.60 -17.78
CA LEU A 101 -4.58 28.80 -17.73
C LEU A 101 -3.99 29.92 -16.85
N LEU A 102 -3.42 29.56 -15.69
CA LEU A 102 -2.82 30.54 -14.78
C LEU A 102 -1.47 31.03 -15.28
N MET A 103 -0.69 30.17 -15.93
CA MET A 103 0.60 30.54 -16.51
C MET A 103 0.44 31.59 -17.61
N ASP A 104 -0.64 31.50 -18.40
CA ASP A 104 -1.01 32.49 -19.41
C ASP A 104 -1.42 33.86 -18.81
N ARG A 105 -1.81 33.89 -17.53
CA ARG A 105 -2.34 35.10 -16.86
C ARG A 105 -1.35 35.79 -15.92
N ILE A 106 -0.60 35.01 -15.13
CA ILE A 106 0.16 35.51 -13.97
C ILE A 106 1.66 35.54 -14.25
N GLY A 107 2.11 34.87 -15.32
CA GLY A 107 3.52 34.75 -15.68
C GLY A 107 4.19 33.51 -15.08
N ARG A 108 5.25 33.07 -15.74
CA ARG A 108 5.89 31.76 -15.49
C ARG A 108 6.61 31.68 -14.15
N LEU A 109 7.37 32.72 -13.82
CA LEU A 109 8.23 32.77 -12.62
C LEU A 109 7.41 32.83 -11.31
N THR A 110 6.32 33.60 -11.33
CA THR A 110 5.35 33.74 -10.25
C THR A 110 4.55 32.46 -10.04
N MET A 111 4.21 31.74 -11.12
CA MET A 111 3.54 30.45 -11.02
C MET A 111 4.48 29.38 -10.39
N LEU A 112 5.74 29.32 -10.81
CA LEU A 112 6.75 28.44 -10.20
C LEU A 112 6.92 28.73 -8.70
N GLY A 113 7.16 29.99 -8.33
CA GLY A 113 7.37 30.35 -6.93
C GLY A 113 6.12 30.15 -6.07
N GLY A 114 4.95 30.55 -6.57
CA GLY A 114 3.69 30.43 -5.85
C GLY A 114 3.27 28.98 -5.62
N SER A 115 3.39 28.13 -6.64
CA SER A 115 3.07 26.70 -6.52
C SER A 115 3.99 25.97 -5.53
N MET A 116 5.29 26.24 -5.55
CA MET A 116 6.25 25.65 -4.59
C MET A 116 5.95 26.06 -3.14
N VAL A 117 5.62 27.33 -2.89
CA VAL A 117 5.25 27.80 -1.53
C VAL A 117 3.92 27.18 -1.08
N LEU A 118 2.91 27.13 -1.95
CA LEU A 118 1.61 26.52 -1.63
C LEU A 118 1.73 25.00 -1.39
N SER A 119 2.56 24.29 -2.15
CA SER A 119 2.88 22.88 -1.90
C SER A 119 3.59 22.68 -0.56
N GLY A 120 4.47 23.60 -0.17
CA GLY A 120 5.09 23.58 1.16
C GLY A 120 4.04 23.73 2.27
N ILE A 121 3.12 24.69 2.12
CA ILE A 121 2.04 24.93 3.08
C ILE A 121 1.10 23.74 3.18
N SER A 122 0.73 23.10 2.06
CA SER A 122 -0.14 21.91 2.09
C SER A 122 0.51 20.73 2.82
N CYS A 123 1.83 20.58 2.71
CA CYS A 123 2.59 19.58 3.46
C CYS A 123 2.58 19.84 4.98
N PHE A 124 2.63 21.10 5.42
CA PHE A 124 2.45 21.44 6.84
C PHE A 124 1.07 21.06 7.37
N PHE A 125 0.02 21.19 6.56
CA PHE A 125 -1.33 20.80 6.98
C PHE A 125 -1.54 19.29 7.04
N LEU A 126 -0.76 18.49 6.30
CA LEU A 126 -0.78 17.02 6.45
C LEU A 126 -0.39 16.60 7.88
N TRP A 127 0.47 17.37 8.55
CA TRP A 127 0.84 17.12 9.96
C TRP A 127 -0.36 17.23 10.92
N PHE A 128 -1.33 18.08 10.61
CA PHE A 128 -2.56 18.23 11.38
C PHE A 128 -3.70 17.32 10.87
N GLY A 129 -3.39 16.43 9.92
CA GLY A 129 -4.24 15.40 9.33
C GLY A 129 -4.77 14.40 10.35
N THR A 130 -5.93 14.65 10.97
CA THR A 130 -6.55 13.67 11.90
C THR A 130 -7.49 12.68 11.21
N SER A 131 -7.89 12.94 9.96
CA SER A 131 -8.77 12.06 9.18
C SER A 131 -8.12 11.60 7.89
N GLU A 132 -8.37 10.34 7.51
CA GLU A 132 -7.88 9.74 6.26
C GLU A 132 -8.33 10.55 5.04
N ALA A 133 -9.59 11.00 5.01
CA ALA A 133 -10.13 11.81 3.92
C ALA A 133 -9.40 13.16 3.78
N MET A 134 -9.04 13.80 4.90
CA MET A 134 -8.27 15.05 4.86
C MET A 134 -6.85 14.82 4.36
N MET A 135 -6.21 13.72 4.77
CA MET A 135 -4.88 13.34 4.27
C MET A 135 -4.90 13.09 2.75
N ILE A 136 -5.90 12.36 2.24
CA ILE A 136 -6.05 12.10 0.79
C ILE A 136 -6.33 13.41 0.04
N GLY A 137 -7.21 14.27 0.57
CA GLY A 137 -7.49 15.58 -0.02
C GLY A 137 -6.24 16.46 -0.13
N MET A 138 -5.43 16.49 0.92
CA MET A 138 -4.17 17.24 0.93
C MET A 138 -3.10 16.63 0.03
N LEU A 139 -3.03 15.30 -0.10
CA LEU A 139 -2.16 14.62 -1.07
C LEU A 139 -2.53 15.01 -2.51
N CYS A 140 -3.82 15.02 -2.84
CA CYS A 140 -4.31 15.44 -4.15
C CYS A 140 -3.97 16.92 -4.43
N LEU A 141 -4.18 17.81 -3.45
CA LEU A 141 -3.80 19.22 -3.55
C LEU A 141 -2.29 19.38 -3.76
N TYR A 142 -1.48 18.67 -2.99
CA TYR A 142 -0.02 18.68 -3.13
C TYR A 142 0.42 18.22 -4.52
N ASN A 143 -0.12 17.12 -5.04
CA ASN A 143 0.21 16.62 -6.38
C ASN A 143 -0.21 17.61 -7.48
N GLY A 144 -1.39 18.21 -7.37
CA GLY A 144 -1.89 19.21 -8.32
C GLY A 144 -1.08 20.52 -8.32
N LEU A 145 -0.64 21.00 -7.15
CA LEU A 145 0.23 22.17 -7.03
C LEU A 145 1.65 21.86 -7.53
N THR A 146 2.19 20.70 -7.18
CA THR A 146 3.55 20.33 -7.55
C THR A 146 3.69 20.12 -9.06
N ILE A 147 2.68 19.55 -9.74
CA ILE A 147 2.73 19.46 -11.21
C ILE A 147 2.72 20.83 -11.88
N SER A 148 1.99 21.81 -11.32
CA SER A 148 2.02 23.18 -11.85
C SER A 148 3.41 23.81 -11.74
N ALA A 149 4.15 23.50 -10.66
CA ALA A 149 5.53 23.92 -10.48
C ALA A 149 6.46 23.28 -11.53
N TRP A 150 6.33 21.97 -11.75
CA TRP A 150 7.09 21.24 -12.78
C TRP A 150 6.83 21.76 -14.19
N ASN A 151 5.56 21.93 -14.56
CA ASN A 151 5.19 22.51 -15.85
C ASN A 151 5.80 23.91 -16.03
N SER A 152 5.85 24.70 -14.95
CA SER A 152 6.48 26.01 -15.01
C SER A 152 7.96 25.96 -15.27
N LEU A 153 8.65 25.07 -14.56
CA LEU A 153 10.08 24.87 -14.67
C LEU A 153 10.48 24.46 -16.08
N ASP A 154 9.74 23.52 -16.69
CA ASP A 154 10.00 23.04 -18.04
C ASP A 154 9.94 24.17 -19.07
N VAL A 155 8.91 25.01 -18.99
CA VAL A 155 8.77 26.14 -19.91
C VAL A 155 9.87 27.18 -19.70
N ILE A 156 10.16 27.54 -18.44
CA ILE A 156 11.24 28.50 -18.12
C ILE A 156 12.59 27.98 -18.63
N THR A 157 12.85 26.69 -18.47
CA THR A 157 14.11 26.08 -18.91
C THR A 157 14.30 26.21 -20.43
N VAL A 158 13.23 26.01 -21.21
CA VAL A 158 13.26 26.17 -22.68
C VAL A 158 13.41 27.64 -23.10
N GLU A 159 12.87 28.58 -22.32
CA GLU A 159 13.04 30.02 -22.55
C GLU A 159 14.44 30.52 -22.20
N LEU A 160 15.07 29.93 -21.19
CA LEU A 160 16.43 30.30 -20.75
C LEU A 160 17.53 29.76 -21.67
N LEU A 161 17.27 28.72 -22.48
CA LEU A 161 18.23 28.29 -23.48
C LEU A 161 18.24 29.26 -24.68
N PRO A 162 19.34 30.02 -24.91
CA PRO A 162 19.43 30.89 -26.08
C PRO A 162 19.38 30.07 -27.37
N THR A 163 18.70 30.61 -28.37
CA THR A 163 18.43 29.97 -29.68
C THR A 163 19.69 29.51 -30.42
N ASP A 164 20.87 30.03 -30.07
CA ASP A 164 22.17 29.70 -30.68
C ASP A 164 22.72 28.30 -30.38
N ARG A 165 22.07 27.51 -29.51
CA ARG A 165 22.44 26.10 -29.28
C ARG A 165 21.32 25.11 -29.56
N ARG A 166 20.37 25.47 -30.43
CA ARG A 166 19.39 24.53 -31.00
C ARG A 166 19.99 23.91 -32.27
N LEU A 167 20.99 23.06 -32.11
CA LEU A 167 21.55 22.18 -33.15
C LEU A 167 21.79 20.79 -32.54
#